data_AF-A0A2J0KTX8-F1
#
_entry.id   AF-A0A2J0KTX8-F1
#
_cell.length_a   1.000
_cell.length_b   1.000
_cell.length_c   1.000
_cell.angle_alpha   90.00
_cell.angle_beta   90.00
_cell.angle_gamma   90.00
#
_symmetry.space_group_name_H-M   'P 1'
#
loop_
_entity.id
_entity.type
_entity.pdbx_description
1 polymer ?
#
loop_
_entity_poly.entity_id
_entity_poly.type
_entity_poly.pdbx_seq_one_letter_code
_entity_poly.pdbx_strand_id
1 'polypeptide(L)'
;MMKIQVRTNENISILDISGSIDIDSAEIIEVTCQLLRYKNTDILFNFEEVESIDYNGLSILVIAYKNILNHGYRARFCNISMQVIGLLKVAHLDSIFEIYPNEKAAIKSFNEAISQVEKKALRRRFDRLDVRITVTYSLFARPEVSYEGKVLNISGSGMYIYSKDTFPMNAKLKLQLNLPGINGIIDVRGIVVWGADREIQPHASPGMGVEFRDITHENQKIILDFIEKNISHRSSTELYSE
;
A
#
# COMPACT_ATOMS: atom_id res chain seq x y z
N MET A 1 11.98 32.57 -20.83
CA MET A 1 10.88 32.84 -19.88
C MET A 1 10.18 31.51 -19.64
N MET A 2 10.06 31.14 -18.37
CA MET A 2 9.50 29.86 -17.95
C MET A 2 7.99 29.80 -18.24
N LYS A 3 7.49 28.61 -18.57
CA LYS A 3 6.07 28.36 -18.84
C LYS A 3 5.63 27.08 -18.16
N ILE A 4 4.37 27.06 -17.73
CA ILE A 4 3.73 25.88 -17.13
C ILE A 4 2.44 25.57 -17.90
N GLN A 5 2.31 24.33 -18.35
CA GLN A 5 1.04 23.78 -18.80
C GLN A 5 0.59 22.70 -17.83
N VAL A 6 -0.69 22.73 -17.47
CA VAL A 6 -1.28 21.73 -16.59
C VAL A 6 -2.15 20.80 -17.40
N ARG A 7 -1.77 19.52 -17.44
CA ARG A 7 -2.59 18.41 -17.91
C ARG A 7 -3.17 17.66 -16.72
N THR A 8 -4.24 16.90 -16.95
CA THR A 8 -4.82 16.03 -15.92
C THR A 8 -4.98 14.63 -16.49
N ASN A 9 -4.53 13.65 -15.73
CA ASN A 9 -4.70 12.24 -16.03
C ASN A 9 -5.30 11.56 -14.78
N GLU A 10 -6.59 11.24 -14.85
CA GLU A 10 -7.37 10.74 -13.72
C GLU A 10 -7.24 11.67 -12.49
N ASN A 11 -6.65 11.18 -11.39
CA ASN A 11 -6.44 11.91 -10.14
C ASN A 11 -5.06 12.58 -10.05
N ILE A 12 -4.28 12.59 -11.14
CA ILE A 12 -2.93 13.13 -11.19
C ILE A 12 -2.92 14.38 -12.09
N SER A 13 -2.47 15.50 -11.56
CA SER A 13 -2.19 16.70 -12.34
C SER A 13 -0.72 16.72 -12.76
N ILE A 14 -0.49 16.86 -14.06
CA ILE A 14 0.83 16.86 -14.67
C ILE A 14 1.18 18.31 -15.00
N LEU A 15 2.28 18.81 -14.46
CA LEU A 15 2.81 20.15 -14.72
C LEU A 15 3.96 19.99 -15.71
N ASP A 16 3.69 20.29 -16.98
CA ASP A 16 4.74 20.40 -17.99
C ASP A 16 5.40 21.77 -17.85
N ILE A 17 6.67 21.75 -17.44
CA ILE A 17 7.46 22.95 -17.21
C ILE A 17 8.47 23.08 -18.34
N SER A 18 8.57 24.28 -18.91
CA SER A 18 9.56 24.59 -19.94
C SER A 18 10.34 25.87 -19.65
N GLY A 19 11.58 25.91 -20.14
CA GLY A 19 12.52 27.02 -19.92
C GLY A 19 13.39 26.85 -18.68
N SER A 20 13.89 27.97 -18.15
CA SER A 20 14.79 28.00 -16.98
C SER A 20 14.02 28.17 -15.67
N ILE A 21 14.38 27.42 -14.63
CA ILE A 21 13.79 27.55 -13.30
C ILE A 21 14.76 28.28 -12.37
N ASP A 22 14.36 29.47 -11.96
CA ASP A 22 15.13 30.41 -11.15
C ASP A 22 14.23 31.09 -10.10
N ILE A 23 14.70 32.19 -9.49
CA ILE A 23 13.93 32.93 -8.48
C ILE A 23 12.60 33.51 -9.00
N ASP A 24 12.49 33.78 -10.31
CA ASP A 24 11.29 34.33 -10.94
C ASP A 24 10.25 33.25 -11.25
N SER A 25 10.56 31.98 -10.97
CA SER A 25 9.70 30.82 -11.24
C SER A 25 8.69 30.53 -10.12
N ALA A 26 8.31 31.55 -9.33
CA ALA A 26 7.37 31.42 -8.23
C ALA A 26 5.98 30.92 -8.65
N GLU A 27 5.63 31.08 -9.94
CA GLU A 27 4.42 30.54 -10.55
C GLU A 27 4.25 29.03 -10.30
N ILE A 28 5.34 28.26 -10.19
CA ILE A 28 5.29 26.83 -9.84
C ILE A 28 4.59 26.61 -8.50
N ILE A 29 4.88 27.46 -7.50
CA ILE A 29 4.27 27.37 -6.17
C ILE A 29 2.80 27.75 -6.26
N GLU A 30 2.47 28.82 -7.00
CA GLU A 30 1.10 29.31 -7.14
C GLU A 30 0.19 28.27 -7.82
N VAL A 31 0.63 27.73 -8.96
CA VAL A 31 -0.10 26.69 -9.70
C VAL A 31 -0.27 25.45 -8.85
N THR A 32 0.78 25.02 -8.15
CA THR A 32 0.72 23.90 -7.20
C THR A 32 -0.35 24.15 -6.14
N CYS A 33 -0.35 25.32 -5.49
CA CYS A 33 -1.35 25.66 -4.47
C CYS A 33 -2.78 25.69 -5.03
N GLN A 34 -2.98 26.20 -6.25
CA GLN A 34 -4.28 26.20 -6.90
C GLN A 34 -4.79 24.77 -7.15
N LEU A 35 -3.92 23.87 -7.63
CA LEU A 35 -4.28 22.47 -7.87
C LEU A 35 -4.62 21.75 -6.57
N LEU A 36 -3.87 22.00 -5.51
CA LEU A 36 -4.15 21.44 -4.18
C LEU A 36 -5.48 21.94 -3.61
N ARG A 37 -5.84 23.21 -3.80
CA ARG A 37 -7.09 23.78 -3.26
C ARG A 37 -8.34 23.38 -4.03
N TYR A 38 -8.25 23.30 -5.37
CA TYR A 38 -9.44 23.14 -6.23
C TYR A 38 -9.58 21.74 -6.82
N LYS A 39 -8.49 21.03 -7.07
CA LYS A 39 -8.51 19.72 -7.73
C LYS A 39 -8.21 18.55 -6.81
N ASN A 40 -7.67 18.77 -5.62
CA ASN A 40 -7.43 17.71 -4.62
C ASN A 40 -6.70 16.49 -5.24
N THR A 41 -5.55 16.74 -5.86
CA THR A 41 -4.92 15.86 -6.85
C THR A 41 -3.45 15.63 -6.49
N ASP A 42 -2.94 14.44 -6.80
CA ASP A 42 -1.49 14.20 -6.79
C ASP A 42 -0.82 14.98 -7.93
N ILE A 43 0.46 15.31 -7.77
CA ILE A 43 1.16 16.19 -8.73
C ILE A 43 2.40 15.50 -9.29
N LEU A 44 2.49 15.47 -10.62
CA LEU A 44 3.65 15.05 -11.38
C LEU A 44 4.27 16.27 -12.06
N PHE A 45 5.53 16.56 -11.76
CA PHE A 45 6.28 17.59 -12.48
C PHE A 45 7.05 16.95 -13.65
N ASN A 46 6.79 17.42 -14.87
CA ASN A 46 7.46 16.97 -16.09
C ASN A 46 8.51 18.00 -16.52
N PHE A 47 9.78 17.60 -16.51
CA PHE A 47 10.93 18.47 -16.77
C PHE A 47 11.52 18.29 -18.18
N GLU A 48 10.77 17.67 -19.10
CA GLU A 48 11.24 17.34 -20.45
C GLU A 48 11.75 18.56 -21.24
N GLU A 49 11.12 19.71 -21.04
CA GLU A 49 11.48 20.98 -21.70
C GLU A 49 12.19 21.97 -20.77
N VAL A 50 12.66 21.51 -19.59
CA VAL A 50 13.43 22.35 -18.66
C VAL A 50 14.88 22.44 -19.12
N GLU A 51 15.33 23.65 -19.41
CA GLU A 51 16.67 23.93 -19.95
C GLU A 51 17.73 23.98 -18.85
N SER A 52 17.41 24.62 -17.72
CA SER A 52 18.34 24.84 -16.61
C SER A 52 17.60 25.11 -15.30
N ILE A 53 18.27 24.82 -14.18
CA ILE A 53 17.79 25.15 -12.82
C ILE A 53 18.96 25.71 -12.01
N ASP A 54 18.75 26.80 -11.30
CA ASP A 54 19.73 27.35 -10.34
C ASP A 54 19.37 26.99 -8.88
N TYR A 55 20.17 27.44 -7.92
CA TYR A 55 19.90 27.18 -6.49
C TYR A 55 18.59 27.83 -5.99
N ASN A 56 18.17 28.94 -6.58
CA ASN A 56 16.92 29.60 -6.21
C ASN A 56 15.72 28.80 -6.75
N GLY A 57 15.79 28.33 -7.98
CA GLY A 57 14.81 27.44 -8.59
C GLY A 57 14.64 26.14 -7.81
N LEU A 58 15.73 25.57 -7.30
CA LEU A 58 15.65 24.43 -6.37
C LEU A 58 14.84 24.75 -5.11
N SER A 59 15.02 25.94 -4.52
CA SER A 59 14.26 26.34 -3.34
C SER A 59 12.75 26.40 -3.61
N ILE A 60 12.36 26.88 -4.80
CA ILE A 60 10.96 26.93 -5.25
C ILE A 60 10.39 25.51 -5.37
N LEU A 61 11.13 24.58 -5.98
CA LEU A 61 10.72 23.18 -6.10
C LEU A 61 10.55 22.52 -4.73
N VAL A 62 11.46 22.79 -3.79
CA VAL A 62 11.34 22.27 -2.41
C VAL A 62 10.12 22.82 -1.70
N ILE A 63 9.79 24.11 -1.88
CA ILE A 63 8.59 24.73 -1.30
C ILE A 63 7.34 24.09 -1.89
N ALA A 64 7.25 23.98 -3.22
CA ALA A 64 6.13 23.34 -3.91
C ALA A 64 5.96 21.88 -3.44
N TYR A 65 7.05 21.12 -3.38
CA TYR A 65 7.06 19.74 -2.90
C TYR A 65 6.53 19.62 -1.46
N LYS A 66 7.06 20.44 -0.54
CA LYS A 66 6.61 20.46 0.86
C LYS A 66 5.13 20.82 0.98
N ASN A 67 4.65 21.78 0.19
CA ASN A 67 3.24 22.15 0.19
C ASN A 67 2.35 20.98 -0.21
N ILE A 68 2.73 20.19 -1.22
CA ILE A 68 1.98 19.01 -1.67
C ILE A 68 1.91 17.97 -0.54
N LEU A 69 3.04 17.66 0.08
CA LEU A 69 3.09 16.68 1.18
C LEU A 69 2.29 17.13 2.40
N ASN A 70 2.35 18.42 2.76
CA ASN A 70 1.60 18.96 3.89
C ASN A 70 0.08 18.91 3.69
N HIS A 71 -0.39 18.91 2.44
CA HIS A 71 -1.80 18.71 2.10
C HIS A 71 -2.19 17.23 1.98
N GLY A 72 -1.25 16.29 2.24
CA GLY A 72 -1.49 14.85 2.20
C GLY A 72 -1.50 14.23 0.80
N TYR A 73 -1.06 14.98 -0.22
CA TYR A 73 -0.93 14.51 -1.59
C TYR A 73 0.51 14.08 -1.89
N ARG A 74 0.68 13.33 -2.99
CA ARG A 74 1.98 12.81 -3.41
C ARG A 74 2.54 13.67 -4.55
N ALA A 75 3.86 13.86 -4.52
CA ALA A 75 4.59 14.62 -5.52
C ALA A 75 5.67 13.75 -6.16
N ARG A 76 5.77 13.80 -7.49
CA ARG A 76 6.80 13.07 -8.25
C ARG A 76 7.35 13.92 -9.37
N PHE A 77 8.54 13.53 -9.85
CA PHE A 77 9.22 14.22 -10.93
C PHE A 77 9.56 13.24 -12.05
N CYS A 78 9.49 13.67 -13.30
CA CYS A 78 9.95 12.88 -14.44
C CYS A 78 10.73 13.72 -15.46
N ASN A 79 11.46 13.03 -16.34
CA ASN A 79 12.24 13.64 -17.43
C ASN A 79 13.25 14.70 -16.95
N ILE A 80 13.84 14.51 -15.77
CA ILE A 80 14.88 15.42 -15.27
C ILE A 80 16.18 15.20 -16.05
N SER A 81 16.76 16.29 -16.58
CA SER A 81 18.05 16.25 -17.27
C SER A 81 19.21 15.85 -16.35
N MET A 82 20.27 15.26 -16.91
CA MET A 82 21.44 14.84 -16.13
C MET A 82 22.12 15.98 -15.37
N GLN A 83 22.10 17.20 -15.93
CA GLN A 83 22.64 18.39 -15.28
C GLN A 83 21.87 18.73 -14.00
N VAL A 84 20.53 18.70 -14.07
CA VAL A 84 19.65 18.97 -12.92
C VAL A 84 19.76 17.85 -11.88
N ILE A 85 19.87 16.58 -12.29
CA ILE A 85 20.13 15.47 -11.38
C ILE A 85 21.44 15.70 -10.61
N GLY A 86 22.50 16.16 -11.29
CA GLY A 86 23.76 16.51 -10.64
C GLY A 86 23.59 17.55 -9.53
N LEU A 87 22.81 18.60 -9.80
CA LEU A 87 22.51 19.64 -8.82
C LEU A 87 21.69 19.12 -7.63
N LEU A 88 20.66 18.30 -7.90
CA LEU A 88 19.84 17.67 -6.86
C LEU A 88 20.66 16.76 -5.94
N LYS A 89 21.63 16.02 -6.50
CA LYS A 89 22.55 15.18 -5.72
C LYS A 89 23.45 15.98 -4.78
N VAL A 90 24.00 17.09 -5.27
CA VAL A 90 24.81 18.00 -4.44
C VAL A 90 23.98 18.57 -3.30
N ALA A 91 22.70 18.87 -3.57
CA ALA A 91 21.75 19.34 -2.57
C ALA A 91 21.13 18.21 -1.70
N HIS A 92 21.50 16.94 -1.93
CA HIS A 92 20.89 15.75 -1.32
C HIS A 92 19.37 15.61 -1.49
N LEU A 93 18.79 16.33 -2.46
CA LEU A 93 17.36 16.30 -2.76
C LEU A 93 16.95 15.09 -3.58
N ASP A 94 17.89 14.43 -4.25
CA ASP A 94 17.65 13.19 -5.02
C ASP A 94 17.16 12.03 -4.14
N SER A 95 17.52 12.03 -2.86
CA SER A 95 17.02 11.06 -1.87
C SER A 95 15.61 11.37 -1.35
N ILE A 96 15.15 12.61 -1.54
CA ILE A 96 13.87 13.13 -1.04
C ILE A 96 12.82 13.08 -2.15
N PHE A 97 13.21 13.40 -3.38
CA PHE A 97 12.30 13.44 -4.52
C PHE A 97 12.15 12.06 -5.15
N GLU A 98 10.91 11.64 -5.34
CA GLU A 98 10.59 10.47 -6.16
C GLU A 98 10.73 10.83 -7.65
N ILE A 99 11.90 10.55 -8.22
CA ILE A 99 12.27 10.88 -9.62
C ILE A 99 12.17 9.64 -10.51
N TYR A 100 11.60 9.81 -11.69
CA TYR A 100 11.38 8.75 -12.68
C TYR A 100 11.95 9.14 -14.05
N PRO A 101 12.34 8.14 -14.88
CA PRO A 101 12.94 8.42 -16.18
C PRO A 101 11.96 9.01 -17.19
N ASN A 102 10.65 8.76 -17.05
CA ASN A 102 9.63 9.27 -17.97
C ASN A 102 8.24 9.32 -17.31
N GLU A 103 7.32 10.03 -17.96
CA GLU A 103 5.94 10.22 -17.52
C GLU A 103 5.22 8.88 -17.26
N LYS A 104 5.38 7.90 -18.16
CA LYS A 104 4.73 6.58 -18.03
C LYS A 104 5.16 5.85 -16.75
N ALA A 105 6.46 5.88 -16.44
CA ALA A 105 7.00 5.26 -15.23
C ALA A 105 6.47 5.95 -13.96
N ALA A 106 6.38 7.28 -13.98
CA ALA A 106 5.84 8.05 -12.86
C ALA A 106 4.34 7.81 -12.64
N ILE A 107 3.53 7.78 -13.71
CA ILE A 107 2.08 7.48 -13.60
C ILE A 107 1.88 6.08 -13.02
N LYS A 108 2.64 5.09 -13.50
CA LYS A 108 2.55 3.72 -12.99
C LYS A 108 2.77 3.65 -11.48
N SER A 109 3.75 4.38 -10.95
CA SER A 109 4.02 4.37 -9.51
C SER A 109 2.90 5.03 -8.70
N PHE A 110 2.09 5.93 -9.28
CA PHE A 110 0.94 6.55 -8.58
C PHE A 110 -0.13 5.50 -8.37
N ASN A 111 -0.38 4.71 -9.40
CA ASN A 111 -1.39 3.65 -9.41
C ASN A 111 -0.97 2.48 -8.51
N GLU A 112 0.31 2.10 -8.49
CA GLU A 112 0.80 1.05 -7.58
C GLU A 112 0.61 1.43 -6.11
N ALA A 113 0.93 2.69 -5.74
CA ALA A 113 0.72 3.16 -4.39
C ALA A 113 -0.78 3.29 -4.03
N ILE A 114 -1.65 3.70 -4.97
CA ILE A 114 -3.11 3.68 -4.75
C ILE A 114 -3.59 2.25 -4.49
N SER A 115 -3.18 1.29 -5.32
CA SER A 115 -3.54 -0.12 -5.14
C SER A 115 -3.09 -0.67 -3.79
N GLN A 116 -1.92 -0.26 -3.29
CA GLN A 116 -1.47 -0.63 -1.95
C GLN A 116 -2.30 0.02 -0.84
N VAL A 117 -2.66 1.29 -0.98
CA VAL A 117 -3.53 2.00 -0.02
C VAL A 117 -4.92 1.37 0.02
N GLU A 118 -5.52 1.06 -1.14
CA GLU A 118 -6.81 0.38 -1.22
C GLU A 118 -6.75 -1.04 -0.63
N LYS A 119 -5.70 -1.81 -0.93
CA LYS A 119 -5.48 -3.12 -0.30
C LYS A 119 -5.34 -2.98 1.22
N LYS A 120 -4.63 -1.96 1.71
CA LYS A 120 -4.45 -1.71 3.15
C LYS A 120 -5.74 -1.22 3.80
N ALA A 121 -6.52 -0.38 3.13
CA ALA A 121 -7.83 0.09 3.57
C ALA A 121 -8.81 -1.09 3.64
N LEU A 122 -8.89 -1.91 2.59
CA LEU A 122 -9.70 -3.13 2.55
C LEU A 122 -9.35 -4.09 3.69
N ARG A 123 -8.06 -4.31 3.95
CA ARG A 123 -7.59 -5.10 5.12
C ARG A 123 -8.01 -4.52 6.47
N ARG A 124 -8.21 -3.20 6.57
CA ARG A 124 -8.63 -2.48 7.79
C ARG A 124 -10.15 -2.34 7.93
N ARG A 125 -10.91 -2.60 6.87
CA ARG A 125 -12.39 -2.58 6.91
C ARG A 125 -12.98 -3.81 7.58
N PHE A 126 -12.21 -4.89 7.66
CA PHE A 126 -12.65 -6.12 8.30
C PHE A 126 -12.19 -6.16 9.74
N ASP A 127 -13.14 -6.32 10.64
CA ASP A 127 -12.84 -6.64 12.03
C ASP A 127 -12.07 -7.96 12.10
N ARG A 128 -11.19 -8.05 13.11
CA ARG A 128 -10.38 -9.24 13.36
C ARG A 128 -10.96 -9.96 14.56
N LEU A 129 -11.27 -11.23 14.38
CA LEU A 129 -11.59 -12.12 15.47
C LEU A 129 -10.35 -12.91 15.85
N ASP A 130 -9.89 -12.72 17.08
CA ASP A 130 -8.95 -13.62 17.71
C ASP A 130 -9.66 -14.93 18.04
N VAL A 131 -9.19 -16.02 17.47
CA VAL A 131 -9.84 -17.33 17.55
C VAL A 131 -8.76 -18.41 17.58
N ARG A 132 -9.08 -19.59 18.10
CA ARG A 132 -8.18 -20.76 18.10
C ARG A 132 -8.90 -21.91 17.38
N ILE A 133 -8.87 -21.89 16.05
CA ILE A 133 -9.46 -22.95 15.21
C ILE A 133 -8.39 -23.63 14.37
N THR A 134 -8.67 -24.84 13.93
CA THR A 134 -7.77 -25.60 13.08
C THR A 134 -7.94 -25.20 11.61
N VAL A 135 -6.82 -25.12 10.89
CA VAL A 135 -6.79 -24.97 9.44
C VAL A 135 -5.86 -26.03 8.86
N THR A 136 -6.32 -26.69 7.81
CA THR A 136 -5.48 -27.56 6.98
C THR A 136 -5.02 -26.77 5.77
N TYR A 137 -3.76 -26.90 5.37
CA TYR A 137 -3.23 -26.18 4.23
C TYR A 137 -2.22 -27.00 3.42
N SER A 138 -2.12 -26.72 2.13
CA SER A 138 -1.13 -27.31 1.23
C SER A 138 -0.58 -26.29 0.25
N LEU A 139 0.65 -26.52 -0.23
CA LEU A 139 1.22 -25.72 -1.30
C LEU A 139 0.51 -26.04 -2.62
N PHE A 140 0.24 -25.01 -3.42
CA PHE A 140 -0.27 -25.22 -4.79
C PHE A 140 0.67 -26.09 -5.64
N ALA A 141 1.98 -25.99 -5.40
CA ALA A 141 2.99 -26.78 -6.10
C ALA A 141 3.06 -28.25 -5.63
N ARG A 142 2.49 -28.58 -4.47
CA ARG A 142 2.50 -29.91 -3.85
C ARG A 142 1.16 -30.16 -3.11
N PRO A 143 0.04 -30.24 -3.84
CA PRO A 143 -1.29 -30.34 -3.24
C PRO A 143 -1.51 -31.63 -2.44
N GLU A 144 -0.73 -32.68 -2.71
CA GLU A 144 -0.75 -33.98 -2.05
C GLU A 144 -0.20 -33.96 -0.62
N VAL A 145 0.59 -32.93 -0.27
CA VAL A 145 1.14 -32.77 1.09
C VAL A 145 0.33 -31.73 1.85
N SER A 146 -0.41 -32.19 2.85
CA SER A 146 -1.19 -31.33 3.74
C SER A 146 -0.49 -31.12 5.08
N TYR A 147 -0.61 -29.92 5.60
CA TYR A 147 -0.13 -29.48 6.90
C TYR A 147 -1.30 -29.01 7.74
N GLU A 148 -1.15 -29.04 9.06
CA GLU A 148 -2.14 -28.51 9.99
C GLU A 148 -1.56 -27.35 10.79
N GLY A 149 -2.39 -26.34 11.03
CA GLY A 149 -2.03 -25.17 11.82
C GLY A 149 -3.20 -24.70 12.68
N LYS A 150 -2.91 -23.79 13.60
CA LYS A 150 -3.93 -23.08 14.38
C LYS A 150 -4.06 -21.66 13.85
N VAL A 151 -5.27 -21.26 13.51
CA VAL A 151 -5.59 -19.85 13.27
C VAL A 151 -5.51 -19.14 14.62
N LEU A 152 -4.79 -18.01 14.69
CA LEU A 152 -4.76 -17.14 15.88
C LEU A 152 -5.69 -15.94 15.73
N ASN A 153 -5.80 -15.42 14.52
CA ASN A 153 -6.78 -14.40 14.16
C ASN A 153 -7.26 -14.59 12.72
N ILE A 154 -8.48 -14.15 12.46
CA ILE A 154 -9.11 -14.18 11.13
C ILE A 154 -9.86 -12.87 10.88
N SER A 155 -9.86 -12.43 9.61
CA SER A 155 -10.63 -11.31 9.08
C SER A 155 -11.29 -11.73 7.76
N GLY A 156 -12.15 -10.89 7.19
CA GLY A 156 -12.68 -11.08 5.84
C GLY A 156 -11.63 -11.07 4.70
N SER A 157 -10.36 -10.75 4.99
CA SER A 157 -9.28 -10.64 4.00
C SER A 157 -8.11 -11.60 4.21
N GLY A 158 -8.07 -12.32 5.32
CA GLY A 158 -6.90 -13.12 5.66
C GLY A 158 -6.94 -13.66 7.08
N MET A 159 -5.95 -14.50 7.40
CA MET A 159 -5.78 -15.10 8.72
C MET A 159 -4.30 -15.19 9.10
N TYR A 160 -4.04 -15.31 10.39
CA TYR A 160 -2.72 -15.69 10.90
C TYR A 160 -2.71 -17.16 11.30
N ILE A 161 -1.80 -17.93 10.72
CA ILE A 161 -1.63 -19.36 10.97
C ILE A 161 -0.38 -19.57 11.83
N TYR A 162 -0.57 -20.06 13.04
CA TYR A 162 0.49 -20.61 13.87
C TYR A 162 0.76 -22.06 13.49
N SER A 163 1.98 -22.36 13.06
CA SER A 163 2.39 -23.71 12.68
C SER A 163 3.92 -23.83 12.64
N LYS A 164 4.43 -25.03 12.87
CA LYS A 164 5.85 -25.34 12.67
C LYS A 164 6.23 -25.35 11.19
N ASP A 165 5.29 -25.70 10.32
CA ASP A 165 5.48 -25.79 8.87
C ASP A 165 5.10 -24.47 8.19
N THR A 166 6.01 -23.50 8.22
CA THR A 166 5.82 -22.18 7.58
C THR A 166 6.42 -22.13 6.18
N PHE A 167 5.87 -21.27 5.33
CA PHE A 167 6.34 -21.07 3.96
C PHE A 167 6.84 -19.63 3.72
N PRO A 168 7.73 -19.43 2.72
CA PRO A 168 8.24 -18.09 2.41
C PRO A 168 7.14 -17.17 1.87
N MET A 169 7.39 -15.86 1.95
CA MET A 169 6.52 -14.85 1.33
C MET A 169 6.25 -15.17 -0.13
N ASN A 170 5.03 -14.83 -0.59
CA ASN A 170 4.49 -15.10 -1.91
C ASN A 170 4.17 -16.58 -2.22
N ALA A 171 4.39 -17.51 -1.28
CA ALA A 171 3.94 -18.89 -1.44
C ALA A 171 2.41 -18.95 -1.55
N LYS A 172 1.91 -19.71 -2.53
CA LYS A 172 0.48 -19.92 -2.77
C LYS A 172 -0.02 -21.16 -2.04
N LEU A 173 -1.04 -20.99 -1.22
CA LEU A 173 -1.59 -22.03 -0.34
C LEU A 173 -3.05 -22.30 -0.68
N LYS A 174 -3.43 -23.58 -0.68
CA LYS A 174 -4.84 -23.99 -0.55
C LYS A 174 -5.10 -24.15 0.94
N LEU A 175 -6.15 -23.51 1.45
CA LEU A 175 -6.54 -23.51 2.85
C LEU A 175 -7.92 -24.15 2.98
N GLN A 176 -8.10 -24.95 4.02
CA GLN A 176 -9.36 -25.62 4.35
C GLN A 176 -9.69 -25.27 5.81
N LEU A 177 -10.72 -24.45 6.00
CA LEU A 177 -11.15 -23.97 7.30
C LEU A 177 -12.32 -24.78 7.82
N ASN A 178 -12.27 -25.14 9.09
CA ASN A 178 -13.40 -25.68 9.82
C ASN A 178 -13.82 -24.66 10.90
N LEU A 179 -14.90 -23.91 10.63
CA LEU A 179 -15.39 -22.88 11.53
C LEU A 179 -16.41 -23.47 12.53
N PRO A 180 -16.22 -23.28 13.86
CA PRO A 180 -17.16 -23.79 14.86
C PRO A 180 -18.60 -23.32 14.61
N GLY A 181 -19.54 -24.26 14.64
CA GLY A 181 -20.97 -23.97 14.44
C GLY A 181 -21.37 -23.73 12.97
N ILE A 182 -20.44 -23.91 12.02
CA ILE A 182 -20.73 -23.92 10.59
C ILE A 182 -20.51 -25.33 10.07
N ASN A 183 -21.51 -25.88 9.39
CA ASN A 183 -21.39 -27.18 8.75
C ASN A 183 -20.66 -27.05 7.41
N GLY A 184 -19.58 -27.81 7.25
CA GLY A 184 -18.81 -27.87 6.00
C GLY A 184 -17.39 -27.30 6.12
N ILE A 185 -16.61 -27.54 5.09
CA ILE A 185 -15.23 -27.06 4.97
C ILE A 185 -15.23 -25.86 4.04
N ILE A 186 -14.63 -24.75 4.48
CA ILE A 186 -14.48 -23.55 3.65
C ILE A 186 -13.11 -23.62 2.97
N ASP A 187 -13.13 -23.85 1.65
CA ASP A 187 -11.95 -23.80 0.81
C ASP A 187 -11.62 -22.34 0.45
N VAL A 188 -10.39 -21.93 0.74
CA VAL A 188 -9.89 -20.58 0.45
C VAL A 188 -8.48 -20.69 -0.16
N ARG A 189 -8.20 -19.89 -1.18
CA ARG A 189 -6.82 -19.75 -1.69
C ARG A 189 -6.15 -18.60 -0.96
N GLY A 190 -4.87 -18.75 -0.67
CA GLY A 190 -4.12 -17.75 0.08
C GLY A 190 -2.72 -17.52 -0.46
N ILE A 191 -2.17 -16.35 -0.17
CA ILE A 191 -0.76 -16.04 -0.38
C ILE A 191 -0.13 -15.67 0.97
N VAL A 192 1.03 -16.24 1.27
CA VAL A 192 1.83 -15.84 2.43
C VAL A 192 2.32 -14.42 2.21
N VAL A 193 1.89 -13.49 3.07
CA VAL A 193 2.25 -12.06 2.99
C VAL A 193 3.19 -11.63 4.11
N TRP A 194 3.43 -12.51 5.08
CA TRP A 194 4.27 -12.24 6.23
C TRP A 194 4.62 -13.55 6.97
N GLY A 195 5.83 -13.69 7.49
CA GLY A 195 6.25 -14.75 8.43
C GLY A 195 6.66 -14.20 9.78
N ALA A 196 6.37 -14.92 10.87
CA ALA A 196 6.73 -14.52 12.22
C ALA A 196 8.26 -14.57 12.40
N ASP A 197 8.84 -13.43 12.76
CA ASP A 197 10.22 -13.40 13.22
C ASP A 197 10.25 -13.81 14.70
N ARG A 198 11.07 -14.81 15.03
CA ARG A 198 11.14 -15.36 16.40
C ARG A 198 11.78 -14.38 17.39
N GLU A 199 12.71 -13.54 16.93
CA GLU A 199 13.39 -12.55 17.77
C GLU A 199 12.50 -11.36 18.07
N ILE A 200 11.65 -10.98 17.10
CA ILE A 200 10.74 -9.84 17.24
C ILE A 200 9.41 -10.24 17.88
N GLN A 201 8.90 -11.45 17.60
CA GLN A 201 7.54 -11.89 17.97
C GLN A 201 7.51 -13.34 18.47
N PRO A 202 8.10 -13.61 19.65
CA PRO A 202 8.23 -14.97 20.17
C PRO A 202 6.88 -15.66 20.44
N HIS A 203 5.82 -14.90 20.76
CA HIS A 203 4.48 -15.45 21.03
C HIS A 203 3.70 -15.83 19.76
N ALA A 204 4.09 -15.28 18.60
CA ALA A 204 3.46 -15.55 17.31
C ALA A 204 4.29 -16.56 16.48
N SER A 205 5.58 -16.73 16.81
CA SER A 205 6.49 -17.64 16.14
C SER A 205 6.41 -19.08 16.68
N PRO A 206 6.45 -20.11 15.82
CA PRO A 206 6.44 -20.05 14.36
C PRO A 206 5.03 -19.83 13.80
N GLY A 207 4.92 -18.97 12.80
CA GLY A 207 3.63 -18.65 12.17
C GLY A 207 3.75 -17.79 10.92
N MET A 208 2.65 -17.63 10.20
CA MET A 208 2.58 -16.85 8.97
C MET A 208 1.23 -16.15 8.81
N GLY A 209 1.28 -14.93 8.29
CA GLY A 209 0.11 -14.20 7.82
C GLY A 209 -0.21 -14.59 6.39
N VAL A 210 -1.45 -15.02 6.16
CA VAL A 210 -1.95 -15.45 4.85
C VAL A 210 -3.10 -14.55 4.42
N GLU A 211 -2.95 -13.89 3.27
CA GLU A 211 -4.01 -13.08 2.65
C GLU A 211 -4.85 -13.96 1.73
N PHE A 212 -6.18 -13.86 1.83
CA PHE A 212 -7.10 -14.59 0.97
C PHE A 212 -7.03 -14.05 -0.47
N ARG A 213 -7.09 -14.96 -1.45
CA ARG A 213 -7.12 -14.67 -2.88
C ARG A 213 -8.27 -15.43 -3.52
N ASP A 214 -8.95 -14.78 -4.46
CA ASP A 214 -10.03 -15.36 -5.26
C ASP A 214 -11.09 -16.08 -4.40
N ILE A 215 -11.40 -15.55 -3.22
CA ILE A 215 -12.44 -16.10 -2.36
C ILE A 215 -13.82 -15.83 -2.98
N THR A 216 -14.69 -16.83 -2.98
CA THR A 216 -16.07 -16.65 -3.47
C THR A 216 -16.83 -15.73 -2.51
N HIS A 217 -17.80 -14.97 -3.03
CA HIS A 217 -18.65 -14.12 -2.20
C HIS A 217 -19.37 -14.91 -1.10
N GLU A 218 -19.79 -16.14 -1.38
CA GLU A 218 -20.40 -17.04 -0.39
C GLU A 218 -19.45 -17.38 0.75
N ASN A 219 -18.23 -17.86 0.45
CA ASN A 219 -17.24 -18.21 1.47
C ASN A 219 -16.80 -16.98 2.27
N GLN A 220 -16.65 -15.83 1.62
CA GLN A 220 -16.31 -14.59 2.30
C GLN A 220 -17.43 -14.16 3.26
N LYS A 221 -18.70 -14.26 2.83
CA LYS A 221 -19.85 -13.95 3.68
C LYS A 221 -19.91 -14.89 4.89
N ILE A 222 -19.71 -16.19 4.72
CA ILE A 222 -19.68 -17.16 5.83
C ILE A 222 -18.62 -16.78 6.87
N ILE A 223 -17.42 -16.38 6.42
CA ILE A 223 -16.34 -15.93 7.33
C ILE A 223 -16.73 -14.64 8.06
N LEU A 224 -17.33 -13.67 7.37
CA LEU A 224 -17.76 -12.41 7.98
C LEU A 224 -18.87 -12.61 9.01
N ASP A 225 -19.92 -13.37 8.66
CA ASP A 225 -21.03 -13.68 9.56
C ASP A 225 -20.52 -14.42 10.82
N PHE A 226 -19.54 -15.32 10.67
CA PHE A 226 -18.86 -15.97 11.79
C PHE A 226 -18.12 -14.96 12.68
N ILE A 227 -17.36 -14.04 12.09
CA ILE A 227 -16.60 -13.01 12.80
C ILE A 227 -17.56 -12.13 13.61
N GLU A 228 -18.59 -11.57 12.98
CA GLU A 228 -19.55 -10.66 13.63
C GLU A 228 -20.26 -11.31 14.83
N LYS A 229 -20.70 -12.57 14.66
CA LYS A 229 -21.36 -13.34 15.72
C LYS A 229 -20.46 -13.54 16.96
N ASN A 230 -19.16 -13.72 16.74
CA ASN A 230 -18.21 -14.07 17.80
C ASN A 230 -17.48 -12.86 18.41
N ILE A 231 -17.37 -11.73 17.70
CA ILE A 231 -16.90 -10.46 18.29
C ILE A 231 -17.87 -9.99 19.39
N SER A 232 -19.17 -10.09 19.11
CA SER A 232 -20.25 -9.68 20.02
C SER A 232 -20.28 -10.49 21.33
N HIS A 233 -19.87 -11.76 21.29
CA HIS A 233 -19.84 -12.66 22.45
C HIS A 233 -18.63 -12.43 23.38
N ARG A 234 -17.50 -11.91 22.87
CA ARG A 234 -16.36 -11.57 23.73
C ARG A 234 -16.61 -10.32 24.56
N SER A 235 -17.24 -9.31 23.97
CA SER A 235 -17.58 -8.05 24.65
C SER A 235 -18.50 -8.25 25.87
N SER A 236 -19.31 -9.31 25.89
CA SER A 236 -20.24 -9.63 26.97
C SER A 236 -19.67 -10.58 28.03
N THR A 237 -18.63 -11.35 27.70
CA THR A 237 -18.03 -12.33 28.61
C THR A 237 -16.90 -11.72 29.47
N GLU A 238 -16.22 -10.67 28.98
CA GLU A 238 -15.21 -9.93 29.76
C GLU A 238 -15.82 -8.98 30.81
N LEU A 239 -17.14 -8.78 30.82
CA LEU A 239 -17.86 -7.93 31.78
C LEU A 239 -18.36 -8.68 33.04
N TYR A 240 -18.15 -10.00 33.15
CA TYR A 240 -18.67 -10.81 34.27
C TYR A 240 -17.70 -11.85 34.83
N SER A 241 -16.39 -11.65 34.70
CA SER A 241 -15.39 -12.50 35.35
C SER A 241 -14.44 -11.66 36.20
N GLU A 242 -14.91 -11.29 37.40
CA GLU A 242 -14.09 -11.11 38.61
C GLU A 242 -14.17 -12.38 39.47
#